data_AF-A0A0K0GJ71-F1
#
_entry.id   AF-A0A0K0GJ71-F1
#
_cell.length_a   1.000
_cell.length_b   1.000
_cell.length_c   1.000
_cell.angle_alpha   90.00
_cell.angle_beta   90.00
_cell.angle_gamma   90.00
#
_symmetry.space_group_name_H-M   'P 1'
#
loop_
_entity.id
_entity.type
_entity.pdbx_description
1 polymer ?
#
loop_
_entity_poly.entity_id
_entity_poly.type
_entity_poly.pdbx_seq_one_letter_code
_entity_poly.pdbx_strand_id
1 'polypeptide(L)'
;MTVRRQILGALFHFQSDSEALLALVDAAYAGLPAHRLPGAPEFHVTLDLLPRAPGSIDAEPPAVRTHASGGLLCGVIDACNYLMLSVPQRHAMLVVSEDMLAHAYHLRYELIEFAVFLLAARGIGLVPLHGACVGQRGRSVLLLGASGAGKSTLALHSLLHGLEVLSEDGVFVAPDSLLTTGVANFLHLRAAALGLVDAQTRAWISASPVIRRRSSVEKFEVDIRHGHAHLAPRPMQLQAVVMLSRVPASVSTQRLVAVPNEQVAACLAHDQPYATGQPGWQRFVEQVQRIGMFTLHRGTHPQASVDALLQLLQ
;
A
#
# COMPACT_ATOMS: atom_id res chain seq x y z
N MET A 1 -24.41 -1.89 12.89
CA MET A 1 -24.43 -1.79 11.42
C MET A 1 -23.32 -2.65 10.83
N THR A 2 -23.43 -3.07 9.57
CA THR A 2 -22.42 -3.93 8.92
C THR A 2 -22.12 -3.44 7.51
N VAL A 3 -20.83 -3.35 7.18
CA VAL A 3 -20.32 -2.99 5.85
C VAL A 3 -19.47 -4.14 5.32
N ARG A 4 -19.70 -4.55 4.06
CA ARG A 4 -18.93 -5.61 3.39
C ARG A 4 -18.09 -5.01 2.28
N ARG A 5 -16.81 -5.35 2.21
CA ARG A 5 -15.87 -4.85 1.18
C ARG A 5 -15.00 -5.99 0.67
N GLN A 6 -14.85 -6.09 -0.64
CA GLN A 6 -13.92 -7.04 -1.26
C GLN A 6 -12.55 -6.35 -1.35
N ILE A 7 -11.59 -6.79 -0.54
CA ILE A 7 -10.29 -6.12 -0.35
C ILE A 7 -9.17 -7.18 -0.45
N LEU A 8 -8.11 -6.87 -1.19
CA LEU A 8 -6.91 -7.72 -1.30
C LEU A 8 -7.19 -9.20 -1.66
N GLY A 9 -8.25 -9.46 -2.43
CA GLY A 9 -8.63 -10.83 -2.82
C GLY A 9 -9.66 -11.52 -1.93
N ALA A 10 -9.95 -10.98 -0.74
CA ALA A 10 -10.84 -11.58 0.27
C ALA A 10 -12.05 -10.67 0.58
N LEU A 11 -13.08 -11.26 1.19
CA LEU A 11 -14.24 -10.51 1.67
C LEU A 11 -14.04 -10.12 3.15
N PHE A 12 -14.12 -8.84 3.45
CA PHE A 12 -14.06 -8.30 4.80
C PHE A 12 -15.44 -7.81 5.23
N HIS A 13 -15.84 -8.20 6.44
CA HIS A 13 -17.07 -7.75 7.11
C HIS A 13 -16.69 -6.86 8.28
N PHE A 14 -17.05 -5.58 8.17
CA PHE A 14 -16.84 -4.59 9.21
C PHE A 14 -18.15 -4.40 9.98
N GLN A 15 -18.09 -4.54 11.30
CA GLN A 15 -19.23 -4.38 12.20
C GLN A 15 -18.93 -3.28 13.23
N SER A 16 -19.84 -2.33 13.38
CA SER A 16 -19.77 -1.29 14.40
C SER A 16 -21.17 -0.75 14.69
N ASP A 17 -21.38 -0.25 15.89
CA ASP A 17 -22.52 0.61 16.25
C ASP A 17 -22.28 2.10 15.93
N SER A 18 -21.05 2.48 15.60
CA SER A 18 -20.66 3.84 15.21
C SER A 18 -20.65 4.04 13.69
N GLU A 19 -21.51 4.93 13.20
CA GLU A 19 -21.50 5.38 11.80
C GLU A 19 -20.18 6.06 11.42
N ALA A 20 -19.57 6.81 12.34
CA ALA A 20 -18.31 7.50 12.10
C ALA A 20 -17.15 6.53 11.82
N LEU A 21 -17.08 5.41 12.55
CA LEU A 21 -16.06 4.39 12.31
C LEU A 21 -16.28 3.67 10.96
N LEU A 22 -17.53 3.38 10.61
CA LEU A 22 -17.85 2.79 9.30
C LEU A 22 -17.60 3.77 8.14
N ALA A 23 -17.78 5.07 8.35
CA ALA A 23 -17.41 6.08 7.37
C ALA A 23 -15.91 6.09 7.07
N LEU A 24 -15.06 5.78 8.05
CA LEU A 24 -13.60 5.63 7.84
C LEU A 24 -13.24 4.35 7.07
N VAL A 25 -13.96 3.26 7.30
CA VAL A 25 -13.86 2.05 6.47
C VAL A 25 -14.19 2.37 5.01
N ASP A 26 -15.23 3.18 4.78
CA ASP A 26 -15.61 3.59 3.43
C ASP A 26 -14.62 4.58 2.82
N ALA A 27 -14.12 5.52 3.62
CA ALA A 27 -13.04 6.41 3.19
C ALA A 27 -11.81 5.59 2.71
N ALA A 28 -11.49 4.47 3.37
CA ALA A 28 -10.38 3.59 2.97
C ALA A 28 -10.70 2.72 1.75
N TYR A 29 -11.92 2.16 1.66
CA TYR A 29 -12.19 1.02 0.78
C TYR A 29 -13.37 1.13 -0.18
N ALA A 30 -14.29 2.09 0.01
CA ALA A 30 -15.37 2.28 -0.94
C ALA A 30 -14.81 2.69 -2.31
N GLY A 31 -15.47 2.26 -3.39
CA GLY A 31 -15.06 2.56 -4.77
C GLY A 31 -13.89 1.75 -5.31
N LEU A 32 -13.28 0.85 -4.52
CA LEU A 32 -12.20 0.00 -4.99
C LEU A 32 -12.70 -1.18 -5.86
N PRO A 33 -11.92 -1.60 -6.87
CA PRO A 33 -12.19 -2.84 -7.60
C PRO A 33 -12.23 -4.06 -6.69
N ALA A 34 -13.22 -4.92 -6.92
CA ALA A 34 -13.48 -6.11 -6.11
C ALA A 34 -12.53 -7.27 -6.48
N HIS A 35 -11.26 -7.15 -6.14
CA HIS A 35 -10.25 -8.20 -6.39
C HIS A 35 -10.61 -9.51 -5.69
N ARG A 36 -10.49 -10.64 -6.40
CA ARG A 36 -10.72 -11.98 -5.88
C ARG A 36 -9.49 -12.84 -6.08
N LEU A 37 -9.07 -13.52 -5.01
CA LEU A 37 -8.02 -14.53 -5.07
C LEU A 37 -8.64 -15.93 -4.88
N PRO A 38 -8.19 -16.95 -5.62
CA PRO A 38 -8.71 -18.31 -5.45
C PRO A 38 -8.56 -18.81 -4.01
N GLY A 39 -9.64 -19.35 -3.44
CA GLY A 39 -9.62 -19.91 -2.09
C GLY A 39 -9.46 -18.89 -0.95
N ALA A 40 -9.54 -17.58 -1.24
CA ALA A 40 -9.42 -16.56 -0.21
C ALA A 40 -10.58 -16.67 0.80
N PRO A 41 -10.28 -16.62 2.11
CA PRO A 41 -11.28 -16.71 3.16
C PRO A 41 -12.06 -15.40 3.31
N GLU A 42 -13.05 -15.41 4.19
CA GLU A 42 -13.69 -14.21 4.71
C GLU A 42 -13.09 -13.81 6.05
N PHE A 43 -13.07 -12.51 6.33
CA PHE A 43 -12.55 -11.92 7.55
C PHE A 43 -13.61 -11.05 8.23
N HIS A 44 -13.59 -11.03 9.55
CA HIS A 44 -14.45 -10.18 10.36
C HIS A 44 -13.61 -9.10 11.05
N VAL A 45 -14.15 -7.89 11.14
CA VAL A 45 -13.54 -6.77 11.83
C VAL A 45 -14.62 -6.07 12.64
N THR A 46 -14.50 -6.10 13.96
CA THR A 46 -15.36 -5.33 14.86
C THR A 46 -14.68 -4.02 15.19
N LEU A 47 -15.40 -2.90 15.15
CA LEU A 47 -14.92 -1.59 15.56
C LEU A 47 -15.82 -1.05 16.66
N ASP A 48 -15.26 -0.86 17.85
CA ASP A 48 -15.95 -0.39 19.03
C ASP A 48 -15.51 1.04 19.34
N LEU A 49 -16.49 1.94 19.46
CA LEU A 49 -16.26 3.32 19.87
C LEU A 49 -16.48 3.45 21.38
N LEU A 50 -15.43 3.85 22.09
CA LEU A 50 -15.50 4.17 23.51
C LEU A 50 -15.80 5.65 23.71
N PRO A 51 -16.54 6.01 24.78
CA PRO A 51 -16.67 7.40 25.20
C PRO A 51 -15.31 8.05 25.36
N ARG A 52 -15.26 9.36 25.12
CA ARG A 52 -14.04 10.16 25.25
C ARG A 52 -13.25 9.85 26.53
N ALA A 53 -11.96 9.57 26.35
CA ALA A 53 -11.03 9.49 27.48
C ALA A 53 -10.69 10.91 27.99
N PRO A 54 -10.49 11.11 29.31
CA PRO A 54 -10.03 12.41 29.83
C PRO A 54 -8.63 12.73 29.31
N GLY A 55 -8.50 13.77 28.48
CA GLY A 55 -7.23 14.17 27.83
C GLY A 55 -7.37 15.33 26.83
N SER A 56 -6.22 15.85 26.37
CA SER A 56 -6.13 16.89 25.34
C SER A 56 -6.25 16.29 23.94
N ILE A 57 -7.18 16.81 23.13
CA ILE A 57 -7.44 16.38 21.76
C ILE A 57 -6.32 16.85 20.81
N ASP A 58 -5.63 17.93 21.18
CA ASP A 58 -4.75 18.69 20.27
C ASP A 58 -3.36 18.03 20.06
N ALA A 59 -2.99 17.05 20.87
CA ALA A 59 -1.71 16.37 20.72
C ALA A 59 -1.77 15.28 19.63
N GLU A 60 -0.71 15.16 18.82
CA GLU A 60 -0.59 14.03 17.89
C GLU A 60 -0.59 12.70 18.67
N PRO A 61 -1.41 11.71 18.28
CA PRO A 61 -1.47 10.42 18.98
C PRO A 61 -0.13 9.69 18.95
N PRO A 62 0.22 8.90 19.97
CA PRO A 62 1.41 8.05 19.95
C PRO A 62 1.46 7.12 18.74
N ALA A 63 2.66 6.71 18.32
CA ALA A 63 2.83 5.72 17.27
C ALA A 63 2.32 4.35 17.71
N VAL A 64 1.65 3.63 16.81
CA VAL A 64 1.21 2.25 17.06
C VAL A 64 2.39 1.35 17.37
N ARG A 65 2.34 0.67 18.51
CA ARG A 65 3.32 -0.36 18.91
C ARG A 65 2.75 -1.73 18.62
N THR A 66 3.52 -2.55 17.91
CA THR A 66 3.08 -3.87 17.49
C THR A 66 3.60 -4.95 18.43
N HIS A 67 2.72 -5.87 18.79
CA HIS A 67 3.02 -7.01 19.67
C HIS A 67 2.51 -8.28 19.01
N ALA A 68 3.28 -9.36 19.12
CA ALA A 68 2.92 -10.67 18.58
C ALA A 68 3.24 -11.76 19.61
N SER A 69 2.26 -12.59 19.96
CA SER A 69 2.48 -13.74 20.84
C SER A 69 1.40 -14.79 20.63
N GLY A 70 1.78 -16.07 20.55
CA GLY A 70 0.83 -17.19 20.52
C GLY A 70 -0.23 -17.13 19.40
N GLY A 71 0.09 -16.53 18.24
CA GLY A 71 -0.86 -16.36 17.14
C GLY A 71 -1.80 -15.16 17.27
N LEU A 72 -1.70 -14.39 18.35
CA LEU A 72 -2.33 -13.09 18.54
C LEU A 72 -1.40 -11.98 18.07
N LEU A 73 -1.96 -11.02 17.36
CA LEU A 73 -1.29 -9.80 16.94
C LEU A 73 -2.05 -8.60 17.51
N CYS A 74 -1.31 -7.61 18.01
CA CYS A 74 -1.88 -6.42 18.63
C CYS A 74 -1.14 -5.18 18.13
N GLY A 75 -1.89 -4.09 17.93
CA GLY A 75 -1.36 -2.75 17.67
C GLY A 75 -1.90 -1.80 18.72
N VAL A 76 -1.04 -1.19 19.54
CA VAL A 76 -1.43 -0.33 20.65
C VAL A 76 -0.94 1.09 20.40
N ILE A 77 -1.87 2.04 20.23
CA ILE A 77 -1.56 3.48 20.30
C ILE A 77 -1.48 3.87 21.78
N ASP A 78 -2.55 3.59 22.53
CA ASP A 78 -2.66 3.82 23.96
C ASP A 78 -3.69 2.87 24.61
N ALA A 79 -4.12 3.16 25.85
CA ALA A 79 -5.04 2.32 26.62
C ALA A 79 -6.48 2.27 26.08
N CYS A 80 -6.90 3.27 25.30
CA CYS A 80 -8.25 3.39 24.73
C CYS A 80 -8.26 3.25 23.19
N ASN A 81 -7.07 3.16 22.57
CA ASN A 81 -6.90 3.11 21.12
C ASN A 81 -5.96 1.95 20.75
N TYR A 82 -6.54 0.83 20.35
CA TYR A 82 -5.79 -0.37 20.02
C TYR A 82 -6.56 -1.29 19.08
N LEU A 83 -5.83 -2.22 18.47
CA LEU A 83 -6.39 -3.34 17.73
C LEU A 83 -5.83 -4.65 18.27
N MET A 84 -6.66 -5.68 18.27
CA MET A 84 -6.27 -7.06 18.52
C MET A 84 -6.79 -7.93 17.38
N LEU A 85 -5.99 -8.90 16.93
CA LEU A 85 -6.45 -9.82 15.89
C LEU A 85 -6.01 -11.28 16.09
N SER A 86 -7.01 -12.12 15.84
CA SER A 86 -7.03 -13.55 15.56
C SER A 86 -6.72 -13.94 14.11
N VAL A 87 -5.50 -14.36 13.74
CA VAL A 87 -5.30 -14.92 12.39
C VAL A 87 -6.05 -16.26 12.22
N PRO A 88 -5.90 -17.27 13.10
CA PRO A 88 -6.71 -18.50 13.04
C PRO A 88 -8.22 -18.26 13.08
N GLN A 89 -8.68 -17.31 13.90
CA GLN A 89 -10.10 -16.95 13.99
C GLN A 89 -10.57 -16.01 12.87
N ARG A 90 -9.65 -15.48 12.05
CA ARG A 90 -9.93 -14.54 10.94
C ARG A 90 -10.74 -13.33 11.40
N HIS A 91 -10.41 -12.83 12.59
CA HIS A 91 -11.16 -11.78 13.25
C HIS A 91 -10.22 -10.74 13.84
N ALA A 92 -10.52 -9.46 13.64
CA ALA A 92 -9.91 -8.35 14.35
C ALA A 92 -10.96 -7.57 15.14
N MET A 93 -10.54 -7.01 16.27
CA MET A 93 -11.31 -6.07 17.08
C MET A 93 -10.49 -4.79 17.22
N LEU A 94 -11.08 -3.66 16.88
CA LEU A 94 -10.52 -2.33 17.04
C LEU A 94 -11.31 -1.62 18.12
N VAL A 95 -10.61 -1.02 19.06
CA VAL A 95 -11.19 -0.19 20.12
C VAL A 95 -10.61 1.20 19.96
N VAL A 96 -11.50 2.19 19.88
CA VAL A 96 -11.17 3.56 19.52
C VAL A 96 -11.94 4.50 20.44
N SER A 97 -11.31 5.56 20.95
CA SER A 97 -12.00 6.60 21.71
C SER A 97 -12.60 7.69 20.82
N GLU A 98 -13.69 8.32 21.24
CA GLU A 98 -14.35 9.42 20.49
C GLU A 98 -13.40 10.54 20.07
N ASP A 99 -12.45 10.92 20.92
CA ASP A 99 -11.47 11.96 20.63
C ASP A 99 -10.50 11.58 19.49
N MET A 100 -10.26 10.29 19.26
CA MET A 100 -9.43 9.84 18.13
C MET A 100 -10.11 9.96 16.77
N LEU A 101 -11.42 10.23 16.72
CA LEU A 101 -12.09 10.58 15.47
C LEU A 101 -11.59 11.90 14.87
N ALA A 102 -11.08 12.81 15.71
CA ALA A 102 -10.41 14.04 15.23
C ALA A 102 -9.10 13.74 14.50
N HIS A 103 -8.50 12.56 14.74
CA HIS A 103 -7.28 12.06 14.13
C HIS A 103 -7.58 10.99 13.07
N ALA A 104 -8.64 11.21 12.28
CA ALA A 104 -9.20 10.28 11.30
C ALA A 104 -8.16 9.61 10.39
N TYR A 105 -7.14 10.35 9.94
CA TYR A 105 -6.05 9.79 9.12
C TYR A 105 -5.25 8.71 9.86
N HIS A 106 -4.86 8.94 11.12
CA HIS A 106 -4.11 7.95 11.91
C HIS A 106 -4.98 6.74 12.23
N LEU A 107 -6.25 6.94 12.57
CA LEU A 107 -7.18 5.85 12.80
C LEU A 107 -7.39 4.98 11.55
N ARG A 108 -7.58 5.62 10.39
CA ARG A 108 -7.74 4.92 9.11
C ARG A 108 -6.46 4.15 8.76
N TYR A 109 -5.32 4.82 8.73
CA TYR A 109 -4.07 4.25 8.23
C TYR A 109 -3.40 3.27 9.22
N GLU A 110 -3.36 3.59 10.52
CA GLU A 110 -2.56 2.86 11.51
C GLU A 110 -3.33 1.81 12.29
N LEU A 111 -4.67 1.84 12.26
CA LEU A 111 -5.52 0.82 12.87
C LEU A 111 -6.35 0.07 11.83
N ILE A 112 -7.26 0.74 11.10
CA ILE A 112 -8.20 0.07 10.18
C ILE A 112 -7.45 -0.62 9.03
N GLU A 113 -6.65 0.15 8.28
CA GLU A 113 -5.88 -0.38 7.15
C GLU A 113 -4.85 -1.40 7.62
N PHE A 114 -4.20 -1.12 8.75
CA PHE A 114 -3.23 -2.03 9.34
C PHE A 114 -3.83 -3.40 9.73
N ALA A 115 -5.02 -3.43 10.34
CA ALA A 115 -5.72 -4.68 10.66
C ALA A 115 -6.06 -5.50 9.41
N VAL A 116 -6.59 -4.84 8.37
CA VAL A 116 -6.91 -5.48 7.09
C VAL A 116 -5.65 -6.05 6.42
N PHE A 117 -4.56 -5.29 6.42
CA PHE A 117 -3.28 -5.70 5.84
C PHE A 117 -2.69 -6.90 6.57
N LEU A 118 -2.74 -6.91 7.91
CA LEU A 118 -2.27 -8.05 8.71
C LEU A 118 -3.12 -9.31 8.47
N LEU A 119 -4.45 -9.17 8.47
CA LEU A 119 -5.36 -10.28 8.19
C LEU A 119 -5.16 -10.84 6.78
N ALA A 120 -5.02 -9.97 5.77
CA ALA A 120 -4.75 -10.41 4.40
C ALA A 120 -3.39 -11.11 4.29
N ALA A 121 -2.31 -10.49 4.80
CA ALA A 121 -0.97 -11.07 4.74
C ALA A 121 -0.92 -12.44 5.43
N ARG A 122 -1.46 -12.55 6.65
CA ARG A 122 -1.32 -13.75 7.49
C ARG A 122 -2.41 -14.80 7.25
N GLY A 123 -3.63 -14.38 6.93
CA GLY A 123 -4.77 -15.27 6.73
C GLY A 123 -4.91 -15.81 5.30
N ILE A 124 -4.41 -15.06 4.30
CA ILE A 124 -4.36 -15.52 2.90
C ILE A 124 -2.96 -16.08 2.56
N GLY A 125 -1.90 -15.62 3.26
CA GLY A 125 -0.52 -15.99 2.97
C GLY A 125 0.14 -15.10 1.90
N LEU A 126 -0.28 -13.83 1.82
CA LEU A 126 0.32 -12.86 0.90
C LEU A 126 1.57 -12.23 1.52
N VAL A 127 2.58 -11.96 0.69
CA VAL A 127 3.76 -11.21 1.08
C VAL A 127 3.44 -9.71 1.00
N PRO A 128 3.44 -8.98 2.13
CA PRO A 128 3.19 -7.53 2.14
C PRO A 128 4.48 -6.78 1.81
N LEU A 129 4.43 -5.90 0.83
CA LEU A 129 5.57 -5.13 0.33
C LEU A 129 5.23 -3.65 0.36
N HIS A 130 6.13 -2.85 0.91
CA HIS A 130 6.00 -1.39 0.89
C HIS A 130 6.54 -0.85 -0.43
N GLY A 131 5.63 -0.50 -1.32
CA GLY A 131 5.96 -0.14 -2.69
C GLY A 131 4.75 0.31 -3.49
N ALA A 132 4.97 0.59 -4.76
CA ALA A 132 3.90 0.86 -5.71
C ALA A 132 3.82 -0.27 -6.74
N CYS A 133 2.65 -0.51 -7.32
CA CYS A 133 2.48 -1.49 -8.37
C CYS A 133 1.55 -0.94 -9.44
N VAL A 134 2.01 -0.99 -10.68
CA VAL A 134 1.29 -0.55 -11.88
C VAL A 134 1.37 -1.65 -12.93
N GLY A 135 0.42 -1.65 -13.85
CA GLY A 135 0.32 -2.72 -14.83
C GLY A 135 -0.47 -2.34 -16.07
N GLN A 136 -0.55 -3.28 -16.99
CA GLN A 136 -1.38 -3.18 -18.17
C GLN A 136 -1.73 -4.61 -18.63
N ARG A 137 -2.98 -4.81 -19.07
CA ARG A 137 -3.44 -6.08 -19.69
C ARG A 137 -3.20 -7.30 -18.79
N GLY A 138 -3.38 -7.13 -17.48
CA GLY A 138 -3.25 -8.21 -16.50
C GLY A 138 -1.81 -8.56 -16.11
N ARG A 139 -0.82 -7.79 -16.57
CA ARG A 139 0.60 -7.90 -16.19
C ARG A 139 0.98 -6.68 -15.35
N SER A 140 1.85 -6.87 -14.36
CA SER A 140 2.26 -5.77 -13.49
C SER A 140 3.76 -5.74 -13.23
N VAL A 141 4.25 -4.57 -12.84
CA VAL A 141 5.60 -4.34 -12.34
C VAL A 141 5.51 -3.79 -10.93
N LEU A 142 6.32 -4.35 -10.03
CA LEU A 142 6.46 -3.87 -8.65
C LEU A 142 7.58 -2.84 -8.57
N LEU A 143 7.28 -1.67 -8.01
CA LEU A 143 8.20 -0.57 -7.82
C LEU A 143 8.62 -0.50 -6.34
N LEU A 144 9.90 -0.77 -6.08
CA LEU A 144 10.52 -0.76 -4.77
C LEU A 144 11.60 0.31 -4.67
N GLY A 145 12.14 0.53 -3.48
CA GLY A 145 13.21 1.49 -3.22
C GLY A 145 12.94 2.39 -2.02
N ALA A 146 14.00 3.01 -1.52
CA ALA A 146 13.98 3.86 -0.34
C ALA A 146 12.90 4.96 -0.37
N SER A 147 12.53 5.49 0.80
CA SER A 147 11.66 6.67 0.88
C SER A 147 12.23 7.82 0.04
N GLY A 148 11.41 8.48 -0.78
CA GLY A 148 11.87 9.50 -1.73
C GLY A 148 12.61 8.97 -2.97
N ALA A 149 12.63 7.65 -3.20
CA ALA A 149 13.16 7.07 -4.44
C ALA A 149 12.32 7.41 -5.69
N GLY A 150 11.13 7.99 -5.52
CA GLY A 150 10.24 8.39 -6.60
C GLY A 150 9.15 7.39 -6.94
N LYS A 151 8.88 6.38 -6.08
CA LYS A 151 7.81 5.38 -6.28
C LYS A 151 6.46 6.02 -6.60
N SER A 152 6.00 6.91 -5.73
CA SER A 152 4.75 7.68 -5.87
C SER A 152 4.71 8.52 -7.15
N THR A 153 5.83 9.17 -7.48
CA THR A 153 5.95 10.00 -8.68
C THR A 153 5.88 9.14 -9.94
N LEU A 154 6.57 7.99 -9.97
CA LEU A 154 6.50 7.09 -11.11
C LEU A 154 5.11 6.43 -11.23
N ALA A 155 4.46 6.10 -10.11
CA ALA A 155 3.08 5.63 -10.11
C ALA A 155 2.12 6.68 -10.69
N LEU A 156 2.26 7.95 -10.30
CA LEU A 156 1.51 9.07 -10.90
C LEU A 156 1.74 9.15 -12.41
N HIS A 157 2.99 9.16 -12.88
CA HIS A 157 3.25 9.27 -14.32
C HIS A 157 2.79 8.03 -15.10
N SER A 158 2.82 6.85 -14.48
CA SER A 158 2.25 5.63 -15.07
C SER A 158 0.73 5.75 -15.23
N LEU A 159 0.05 6.23 -14.18
CA LEU A 159 -1.39 6.54 -14.21
C LEU A 159 -1.72 7.55 -15.31
N LEU A 160 -0.98 8.65 -15.41
CA LEU A 160 -1.19 9.67 -16.44
C LEU A 160 -0.94 9.14 -17.86
N HIS A 161 -0.12 8.10 -17.99
CA HIS A 161 0.11 7.38 -19.23
C HIS A 161 -0.91 6.24 -19.47
N GLY A 162 -1.95 6.15 -18.64
CA GLY A 162 -3.05 5.20 -18.79
C GLY A 162 -2.72 3.77 -18.34
N LEU A 163 -1.63 3.56 -17.59
CA LEU A 163 -1.40 2.27 -16.92
C LEU A 163 -2.42 2.08 -15.79
N GLU A 164 -2.74 0.81 -15.54
CA GLU A 164 -3.62 0.39 -14.47
C GLU A 164 -2.85 0.47 -13.14
N VAL A 165 -3.38 1.21 -12.15
CA VAL A 165 -2.78 1.31 -10.81
C VAL A 165 -3.34 0.21 -9.92
N LEU A 166 -2.44 -0.52 -9.27
CA LEU A 166 -2.79 -1.64 -8.39
C LEU A 166 -2.54 -1.30 -6.90
N SER A 167 -1.54 -0.47 -6.60
CA SER A 167 -1.32 0.16 -5.28
C SER A 167 -0.20 1.21 -5.35
N GLU A 168 -0.13 2.11 -4.37
CA GLU A 168 0.98 3.06 -4.19
C GLU A 168 1.66 2.97 -2.82
N ASP A 169 1.24 2.06 -1.92
CA ASP A 169 1.84 1.99 -0.58
C ASP A 169 1.96 0.55 -0.06
N GLY A 170 0.85 -0.19 -0.06
CA GLY A 170 0.81 -1.61 0.32
C GLY A 170 0.53 -2.51 -0.89
N VAL A 171 1.54 -3.23 -1.36
CA VAL A 171 1.41 -4.25 -2.42
C VAL A 171 1.44 -5.64 -1.79
N PHE A 172 0.57 -6.53 -2.22
CA PHE A 172 0.44 -7.87 -1.68
C PHE A 172 0.61 -8.90 -2.79
N VAL A 173 1.57 -9.81 -2.63
CA VAL A 173 1.92 -10.79 -3.65
C VAL A 173 1.65 -12.20 -3.12
N ALA A 174 0.91 -13.01 -3.87
CA ALA A 174 0.82 -14.43 -3.60
C ALA A 174 2.17 -15.08 -3.97
N PRO A 175 2.93 -15.63 -2.99
CA PRO A 175 4.33 -15.99 -3.20
C PRO A 175 4.52 -17.12 -4.20
N ASP A 176 3.54 -18.01 -4.38
CA ASP A 176 3.67 -19.14 -5.30
C ASP A 176 3.36 -18.80 -6.76
N SER A 177 2.32 -18.00 -6.98
CA SER A 177 1.83 -17.65 -8.33
C SER A 177 2.32 -16.29 -8.82
N LEU A 178 2.87 -15.46 -7.94
CA LEU A 178 3.15 -14.05 -8.17
C LEU A 178 1.92 -13.22 -8.60
N LEU A 179 0.73 -13.72 -8.32
CA LEU A 179 -0.51 -12.97 -8.50
C LEU A 179 -0.53 -11.83 -7.47
N THR A 180 -0.59 -10.60 -7.96
CA THR A 180 -0.38 -9.38 -7.19
C THR A 180 -1.68 -8.62 -7.04
N THR A 181 -1.96 -8.17 -5.82
CA THR A 181 -3.12 -7.35 -5.45
C THR A 181 -2.66 -6.18 -4.55
N GLY A 182 -3.53 -5.21 -4.34
CA GLY A 182 -3.21 -4.04 -3.52
C GLY A 182 -4.43 -3.20 -3.23
N VAL A 183 -4.22 -2.06 -2.57
CA VAL A 183 -5.25 -1.06 -2.29
C VAL A 183 -4.86 0.22 -3.03
N ALA A 184 -5.55 0.49 -4.13
CA ALA A 184 -5.32 1.65 -4.99
C ALA A 184 -6.30 2.79 -4.67
N ASN A 185 -6.32 3.24 -3.41
CA ASN A 185 -7.20 4.32 -2.95
C ASN A 185 -6.56 5.71 -3.13
N PHE A 186 -5.30 5.87 -2.70
CA PHE A 186 -4.63 7.16 -2.65
C PHE A 186 -3.24 7.12 -3.29
N LEU A 187 -2.83 8.24 -3.89
CA LEU A 187 -1.43 8.57 -4.15
C LEU A 187 -0.93 9.59 -3.14
N HIS A 188 0.24 9.35 -2.55
CA HIS A 188 0.83 10.23 -1.56
C HIS A 188 2.03 11.00 -2.13
N LEU A 189 1.76 12.20 -2.63
CA LEU A 189 2.70 13.00 -3.40
C LEU A 189 3.29 14.16 -2.58
N ARG A 190 4.60 14.37 -2.68
CA ARG A 190 5.24 15.57 -2.12
C ARG A 190 5.02 16.76 -3.06
N ALA A 191 5.07 17.98 -2.53
CA ALA A 191 5.00 19.21 -3.33
C ALA A 191 6.00 19.26 -4.50
N ALA A 192 7.19 18.67 -4.33
CA ALA A 192 8.19 18.59 -5.41
C ALA A 192 7.69 17.85 -6.67
N ALA A 193 6.72 16.93 -6.56
CA ALA A 193 6.15 16.23 -7.71
C ALA A 193 5.35 17.17 -8.64
N LEU A 194 4.81 18.28 -8.12
CA LEU A 194 4.02 19.23 -8.90
C LEU A 194 4.85 19.97 -9.97
N GLY A 195 6.18 20.02 -9.79
CA GLY A 195 7.11 20.58 -10.79
C GLY A 195 7.33 19.69 -12.01
N LEU A 196 6.86 18.44 -11.97
CA LEU A 196 7.07 17.42 -13.01
C LEU A 196 5.80 17.15 -13.84
N VAL A 197 4.71 17.89 -13.59
CA VAL A 197 3.42 17.69 -14.25
C VAL A 197 2.91 18.98 -14.88
N ASP A 198 1.96 18.84 -15.81
CA ASP A 198 1.27 19.97 -16.43
C ASP A 198 0.39 20.76 -15.44
N ALA A 199 -0.13 21.90 -15.90
CA ALA A 199 -0.91 22.80 -15.06
C ALA A 199 -2.24 22.19 -14.59
N GLN A 200 -2.88 21.37 -15.41
CA GLN A 200 -4.17 20.74 -15.09
C GLN A 200 -3.99 19.68 -14.00
N THR A 201 -3.02 18.79 -14.17
CA THR A 201 -2.64 17.77 -13.20
C THR A 201 -2.18 18.41 -11.89
N ARG A 202 -1.41 19.50 -11.96
CA ARG A 202 -1.02 20.27 -10.78
C ARG A 202 -2.24 20.79 -10.03
N ALA A 203 -3.21 21.38 -10.71
CA ALA A 203 -4.43 21.90 -10.08
C ALA A 203 -5.23 20.78 -9.39
N TRP A 204 -5.35 19.62 -10.05
CA TRP A 204 -6.00 18.43 -9.47
C TRP A 204 -5.32 17.95 -8.19
N ILE A 205 -3.99 17.78 -8.21
CA ILE A 205 -3.22 17.35 -7.02
C ILE A 205 -3.31 18.39 -5.90
N SER A 206 -3.18 19.68 -6.22
CA SER A 206 -3.23 20.77 -5.24
C SER A 206 -4.59 20.93 -4.57
N ALA A 207 -5.68 20.42 -5.17
CA ALA A 207 -7.01 20.41 -4.58
C ALA A 207 -7.20 19.29 -3.55
N SER A 208 -6.25 18.35 -3.45
CA SER A 208 -6.33 17.21 -2.55
C SER A 208 -5.93 17.58 -1.10
N PRO A 209 -6.46 16.90 -0.08
CA PRO A 209 -6.06 17.09 1.30
C PRO A 209 -4.54 16.91 1.50
N VAL A 210 -3.97 17.70 2.41
CA VAL A 210 -2.59 17.51 2.85
C VAL A 210 -2.58 16.71 4.15
N ILE A 211 -1.91 15.57 4.13
CA ILE A 211 -1.63 14.77 5.31
C ILE A 211 -0.22 15.05 5.81
N ARG A 212 -0.01 14.85 7.11
CA ARG A 212 1.33 14.87 7.72
C ARG A 212 1.68 13.46 8.19
N ARG A 213 2.74 12.89 7.63
CA ARG A 213 3.27 11.60 8.11
C ARG A 213 3.98 11.81 9.45
N ARG A 214 4.14 10.75 10.24
CA ARG A 214 4.90 10.78 11.51
C ARG A 214 6.36 11.24 11.35
N SER A 215 6.91 11.18 10.14
CA SER A 215 8.21 11.78 9.80
C SER A 215 8.17 13.30 9.62
N SER A 216 7.05 13.95 9.96
CA SER A 216 6.73 15.36 9.70
C SER A 216 6.69 15.75 8.22
N VAL A 217 6.83 14.78 7.31
CA VAL A 217 6.75 15.03 5.87
C VAL A 217 5.28 15.21 5.48
N GLU A 218 4.98 16.37 4.91
CA GLU A 218 3.68 16.67 4.31
C GLU A 218 3.57 16.09 2.91
N LYS A 219 2.38 15.59 2.60
CA LYS A 219 2.04 15.03 1.30
C LYS A 219 0.60 15.34 0.94
N PHE A 220 0.35 15.59 -0.34
CA PHE A 220 -0.99 15.52 -0.90
C PHE A 220 -1.44 14.06 -0.90
N GLU A 221 -2.61 13.78 -0.33
CA GLU A 221 -3.29 12.49 -0.39
C GLU A 221 -4.35 12.56 -1.48
N VAL A 222 -3.96 12.16 -2.69
CA VAL A 222 -4.81 12.27 -3.88
C VAL A 222 -5.66 11.02 -4.00
N ASP A 223 -6.98 11.14 -3.84
CA ASP A 223 -7.91 10.05 -4.10
C ASP A 223 -7.97 9.75 -5.60
N ILE A 224 -7.54 8.54 -5.97
CA ILE A 224 -7.46 8.11 -7.37
C ILE A 224 -8.61 7.22 -7.80
N ARG A 225 -9.57 6.93 -6.91
CA ARG A 225 -10.70 6.05 -7.20
C ARG A 225 -11.71 6.67 -8.16
N HIS A 226 -11.72 8.00 -8.25
CA HIS A 226 -12.71 8.75 -9.01
C HIS A 226 -12.02 9.54 -10.15
N GLY A 227 -12.28 9.14 -11.40
CA GLY A 227 -12.02 9.93 -12.60
C GLY A 227 -10.63 9.74 -13.23
N HIS A 228 -9.55 10.10 -12.53
CA HIS A 228 -8.23 10.30 -13.16
C HIS A 228 -7.41 9.03 -13.36
N ALA A 229 -7.75 7.93 -12.69
CA ALA A 229 -6.98 6.69 -12.73
C ALA A 229 -7.77 5.54 -13.33
N HIS A 230 -7.06 4.69 -14.06
CA HIS A 230 -7.52 3.34 -14.33
C HIS A 230 -7.05 2.45 -13.19
N LEU A 231 -7.97 2.05 -12.32
CA LEU A 231 -7.64 1.07 -11.28
C LEU A 231 -7.63 -0.32 -11.88
N ALA A 232 -6.65 -1.14 -11.50
CA ALA A 232 -6.60 -2.54 -11.89
C ALA A 232 -7.93 -3.23 -11.51
N PRO A 233 -8.69 -3.81 -12.46
CA PRO A 233 -10.01 -4.38 -12.14
C PRO A 233 -9.91 -5.75 -11.45
N ARG A 234 -8.71 -6.35 -11.45
CA ARG A 234 -8.42 -7.69 -10.92
C ARG A 234 -6.95 -7.79 -10.53
N PRO A 235 -6.57 -8.78 -9.69
CA PRO A 235 -5.17 -9.10 -9.46
C PRO A 235 -4.41 -9.36 -10.77
N MET A 236 -3.13 -8.98 -10.81
CA MET A 236 -2.29 -9.02 -12.00
C MET A 236 -1.06 -9.90 -11.80
N GLN A 237 -0.58 -10.51 -12.88
CA GLN A 237 0.62 -11.34 -12.85
C GLN A 237 1.86 -10.44 -12.77
N LEU A 238 2.65 -10.56 -11.70
CA LEU A 238 3.92 -9.84 -11.59
C LEU A 238 4.91 -10.35 -12.64
N GLN A 239 5.48 -9.42 -13.40
CA GLN A 239 6.44 -9.70 -14.47
C GLN A 239 7.87 -9.31 -14.11
N ALA A 240 8.04 -8.28 -13.28
CA ALA A 240 9.35 -7.81 -12.87
C ALA A 240 9.24 -7.03 -11.55
N VAL A 241 10.35 -7.00 -10.82
CA VAL A 241 10.57 -6.07 -9.72
C VAL A 241 11.55 -5.01 -10.17
N VAL A 242 11.24 -3.73 -9.92
CA VAL A 242 12.07 -2.59 -10.27
C VAL A 242 12.44 -1.81 -9.02
N MET A 243 13.74 -1.85 -8.68
CA MET A 243 14.36 -1.05 -7.63
C MET A 243 14.65 0.36 -8.15
N LEU A 244 13.99 1.36 -7.58
CA LEU A 244 14.23 2.76 -7.95
C LEU A 244 15.49 3.28 -7.25
N SER A 245 16.47 3.68 -8.05
CA SER A 245 17.69 4.30 -7.54
C SER A 245 17.51 5.81 -7.30
N ARG A 246 18.28 6.37 -6.37
CA ARG A 246 18.46 7.84 -6.25
C ARG A 246 19.51 8.39 -7.22
N VAL A 247 20.31 7.51 -7.83
CA VAL A 247 21.38 7.89 -8.76
C VAL A 247 20.74 8.34 -10.07
N PRO A 248 20.99 9.59 -10.54
CA PRO A 248 20.59 10.03 -11.86
C PRO A 248 21.27 9.18 -12.93
N ALA A 249 20.55 8.81 -13.98
CA ALA A 249 21.15 8.20 -15.16
C ALA A 249 22.11 9.21 -15.82
N SER A 250 23.36 8.82 -16.07
CA SER A 250 24.18 9.55 -17.03
C SER A 250 23.58 9.35 -18.42
N VAL A 251 23.70 10.35 -19.30
CA VAL A 251 23.06 10.41 -20.64
C VAL A 251 23.30 9.16 -21.51
N SER A 252 24.33 8.35 -21.21
CA SER A 252 24.76 7.18 -21.98
C SER A 252 24.50 5.81 -21.34
N THR A 253 23.83 5.71 -20.19
CA THR A 253 23.63 4.41 -19.49
C THR A 253 22.25 3.80 -19.74
N GLN A 254 22.21 2.46 -19.89
CA GLN A 254 20.97 1.69 -19.90
C GLN A 254 20.13 2.06 -18.67
N ARG A 255 18.87 2.48 -18.89
CA ARG A 255 17.98 2.95 -17.82
C ARG A 255 17.59 1.83 -16.85
N LEU A 256 17.39 0.63 -17.38
CA LEU A 256 17.14 -0.58 -16.60
C LEU A 256 18.38 -1.47 -16.63
N VAL A 257 18.92 -1.76 -15.46
CA VAL A 257 20.06 -2.65 -15.28
C VAL A 257 19.58 -3.88 -14.51
N ALA A 258 19.73 -5.06 -15.09
CA ALA A 258 19.36 -6.30 -14.40
C ALA A 258 20.19 -6.46 -13.11
N VAL A 259 19.54 -6.82 -12.02
CA VAL A 259 20.20 -7.16 -10.76
C VAL A 259 20.62 -8.62 -10.84
N PRO A 260 21.90 -8.96 -10.62
CA PRO A 260 22.35 -10.34 -10.60
C PRO A 260 21.58 -11.18 -9.58
N ASN A 261 21.26 -12.42 -9.94
CA ASN A 261 20.37 -13.28 -9.14
C ASN A 261 20.87 -13.51 -7.71
N GLU A 262 22.19 -13.58 -7.53
CA GLU A 262 22.86 -13.71 -6.23
C GLU A 262 22.68 -12.48 -5.33
N GLN A 263 22.35 -11.32 -5.89
CA GLN A 263 22.14 -10.06 -5.16
C GLN A 263 20.66 -9.81 -4.84
N VAL A 264 19.73 -10.48 -5.54
CA VAL A 264 18.27 -10.22 -5.42
C VAL A 264 17.78 -10.32 -3.98
N ALA A 265 18.12 -11.40 -3.28
CA ALA A 265 17.68 -11.63 -1.90
C ALA A 265 18.15 -10.52 -0.94
N ALA A 266 19.42 -10.10 -1.06
CA ALA A 266 20.01 -9.07 -0.21
C ALA A 266 19.38 -7.70 -0.47
N CYS A 267 19.19 -7.33 -1.74
CA CYS A 267 18.54 -6.09 -2.13
C CYS A 267 17.09 -6.01 -1.61
N LEU A 268 16.31 -7.08 -1.80
CA LEU A 268 14.94 -7.15 -1.32
C LEU A 268 14.86 -7.09 0.22
N ALA A 269 15.73 -7.82 0.93
CA ALA A 269 15.73 -7.81 2.39
C ALA A 269 16.11 -6.45 2.98
N HIS A 270 17.03 -5.73 2.34
CA HIS A 270 17.41 -4.38 2.74
C HIS A 270 16.26 -3.38 2.57
N ASP A 271 15.52 -3.44 1.45
CA ASP A 271 14.43 -2.51 1.18
C ASP A 271 13.13 -2.88 1.92
N GLN A 272 12.93 -4.17 2.20
CA GLN A 272 11.70 -4.72 2.79
C GLN A 272 11.98 -5.48 4.11
N PRO A 273 12.53 -4.81 5.14
CA PRO A 273 12.93 -5.46 6.39
C PRO A 273 11.74 -6.09 7.12
N TYR A 274 10.56 -5.46 7.04
CA TYR A 274 9.33 -6.02 7.62
C TYR A 274 8.91 -7.34 6.95
N ALA A 275 8.97 -7.40 5.61
CA ALA A 275 8.55 -8.55 4.82
C ALA A 275 9.49 -9.75 4.99
N THR A 276 10.77 -9.50 5.25
CA THR A 276 11.82 -10.53 5.35
C THR A 276 11.54 -11.60 6.41
N GLY A 277 10.90 -11.22 7.52
CA GLY A 277 10.52 -12.14 8.59
C GLY A 277 9.14 -12.80 8.44
N GLN A 278 8.45 -12.57 7.32
CA GLN A 278 7.07 -13.04 7.11
C GLN A 278 7.03 -14.38 6.37
N PRO A 279 5.99 -15.20 6.59
CA PRO A 279 5.71 -16.39 5.78
C PRO A 279 5.66 -16.06 4.29
N GLY A 280 6.11 -17.00 3.45
CA GLY A 280 6.12 -16.83 2.00
C GLY A 280 7.27 -15.98 1.46
N TRP A 281 8.05 -15.29 2.30
CA TRP A 281 9.16 -14.44 1.86
C TRP A 281 10.19 -15.17 1.01
N GLN A 282 10.72 -16.29 1.49
CA GLN A 282 11.72 -17.08 0.75
C GLN A 282 11.20 -17.50 -0.63
N ARG A 283 9.95 -17.97 -0.67
CA ARG A 283 9.29 -18.38 -1.90
C ARG A 283 9.09 -17.20 -2.88
N PHE A 284 8.70 -16.04 -2.37
CA PHE A 284 8.61 -14.82 -3.16
C PHE A 284 9.98 -14.44 -3.76
N VAL A 285 11.06 -14.46 -2.97
CA VAL A 285 12.41 -14.17 -3.45
C VAL A 285 12.84 -15.14 -4.57
N GLU A 286 12.61 -16.45 -4.39
CA GLU A 286 12.87 -17.44 -5.45
C GLU A 286 12.12 -17.14 -6.74
N GLN A 287 10.85 -16.74 -6.64
CA GLN A 287 10.06 -16.39 -7.81
C GLN A 287 10.56 -15.09 -8.47
N VAL A 288 10.95 -14.09 -7.69
CA VAL A 288 11.54 -12.85 -8.22
C VAL A 288 12.84 -13.13 -8.97
N GLN A 289 13.68 -14.06 -8.51
CA GLN A 289 14.87 -14.49 -9.24
C GLN A 289 14.55 -15.15 -10.60
N ARG A 290 13.35 -15.71 -10.77
CA ARG A 290 12.90 -16.30 -12.05
C ARG A 290 12.35 -15.25 -13.02
N ILE A 291 11.55 -14.31 -12.52
CA ILE A 291 10.95 -13.25 -13.36
C ILE A 291 11.91 -12.07 -13.62
N GLY A 292 12.93 -11.92 -12.79
CA GLY A 292 13.94 -10.88 -12.89
C GLY A 292 13.65 -9.67 -12.01
N MET A 293 14.74 -9.06 -11.53
CA MET A 293 14.73 -7.78 -10.84
C MET A 293 15.67 -6.82 -11.54
N PHE A 294 15.28 -5.56 -11.61
CA PHE A 294 16.01 -4.51 -12.31
C PHE A 294 16.21 -3.30 -11.41
N THR A 295 17.32 -2.59 -11.58
CA THR A 295 17.51 -1.25 -11.04
C THR A 295 17.16 -0.24 -12.12
N LEU A 296 16.29 0.71 -11.78
CA LEU A 296 15.98 1.85 -12.64
C LEU A 296 16.80 3.06 -12.21
N HIS A 297 17.67 3.52 -13.11
CA HIS A 297 18.37 4.79 -12.98
C HIS A 297 17.48 5.92 -13.50
N ARG A 298 17.26 6.95 -12.68
CA ARG A 298 16.29 8.00 -13.01
C ARG A 298 16.80 8.88 -14.15
N GLY A 299 16.03 8.97 -15.23
CA GLY A 299 16.24 9.98 -16.26
C GLY A 299 15.89 11.39 -15.77
N THR A 300 16.14 12.39 -16.62
CA THR A 300 15.80 13.79 -16.35
C THR A 300 14.30 14.06 -16.31
N HIS A 301 13.48 13.20 -16.94
CA HIS A 301 12.03 13.30 -16.97
C HIS A 301 11.36 11.95 -16.62
N PRO A 302 10.29 11.93 -15.81
CA PRO A 302 9.60 10.69 -15.41
C PRO A 302 9.04 9.86 -16.57
N GLN A 303 8.70 10.48 -17.70
CA GLN A 303 8.24 9.77 -18.90
C GLN A 303 9.24 8.69 -19.35
N ALA A 304 10.54 9.01 -19.29
CA ALA A 304 11.60 8.07 -19.63
C ALA A 304 11.59 6.81 -18.73
N SER A 305 11.16 6.97 -17.47
CA SER A 305 11.00 5.85 -16.55
C SER A 305 9.76 5.03 -16.89
N VAL A 306 8.66 5.68 -17.30
CA VAL A 306 7.43 4.99 -17.74
C VAL A 306 7.69 4.15 -18.99
N ASP A 307 8.40 4.68 -19.98
CA ASP A 307 8.76 3.93 -21.20
C ASP A 307 9.55 2.66 -20.87
N ALA A 308 10.43 2.73 -19.87
CA ALA A 308 11.19 1.58 -19.41
C ALA A 308 10.30 0.53 -18.72
N LEU A 309 9.31 0.95 -17.92
CA LEU A 309 8.32 0.03 -17.35
C LEU A 309 7.50 -0.67 -18.43
N LEU A 310 7.11 0.06 -19.49
CA LEU A 310 6.34 -0.50 -20.60
C LEU A 310 7.11 -1.63 -21.31
N GLN A 311 8.43 -1.54 -21.43
CA GLN A 311 9.26 -2.62 -21.99
C GLN A 311 9.16 -3.93 -21.19
N LEU A 312 8.96 -3.85 -19.86
CA LEU A 312 8.80 -5.01 -18.98
C LEU A 312 7.37 -5.58 -18.99
N LEU A 313 6.40 -4.83 -19.50
CA LEU A 313 4.99 -5.22 -19.58
C LEU A 313 4.59 -5.79 -20.96
N GLN A 314 5.51 -5.75 -21.93
CA GLN A 314 5.33 -6.31 -23.28
C GLN A 314 5.38 -7.83 -23.31
#